data_AF-A0A511TC38-F1
#
_entry.id   AF-A0A511TC38-F1
#
_cell.length_a   1.000
_cell.length_b   1.000
_cell.length_c   1.000
_cell.angle_alpha   90.00
_cell.angle_beta   90.00
_cell.angle_gamma   90.00
#
_symmetry.space_group_name_H-M   'P 1'
#
loop_
_entity.id
_entity.type
_entity.pdbx_description
1 polymer ?
#
loop_
_entity_poly.entity_id
_entity_poly.type
_entity_poly.pdbx_seq_one_letter_code
_entity_poly.pdbx_strand_id
1 'polypeptide(L)'
;MVLRIVKREDVPSLSSPETDVLDWKKEVDPSRRQELAKDIAAMANTSGGSIVVGVKEGGASVRAALCPLSRDQALRLATAYEQVARDCISPPVKVDVATIELEFDGSGKWILAVNVSATEAIFCAVRKMNEVPGQGGEQGWIIPKRVASQTKFLTPADAQLGTVEKLRSATHRTLELIEAWQDDVEAKSRIRRFEEFMAHESHYDVRFPELGAGAGRLGLEYTIRPVRDAQGVPLQTSGEMRGRWLVYVVGPAQEHVRSDVDLARYDDSPIRDGEYYYCEFYNGSWHMSDGGMVKSYSFYMSGRVGAAEWLERANEFAERSLSVGGAVFEEVCRLLLDLEGNPVRSGGGYSFLVVKDASNGLFLRVGDSPPKAIYLMNSAGSLAEEQWDLEIEKFRGYGGSVVQRRIKKAIHEDLQRRGVSVPKRRWHQTSRALRPR
;
A
#
# COMPACT_ATOMS: atom_id res chain seq x y z
N MET A 1 14.67 -8.97 -15.87
CA MET A 1 15.54 -9.71 -14.92
C MET A 1 16.67 -10.32 -15.74
N VAL A 2 17.94 -10.09 -15.38
CA VAL A 2 19.08 -10.66 -16.13
C VAL A 2 19.29 -12.11 -15.70
N LEU A 3 19.53 -13.01 -16.66
CA LEU A 3 19.86 -14.41 -16.35
C LEU A 3 21.22 -14.46 -15.64
N ARG A 4 21.21 -14.97 -14.40
CA ARG A 4 22.42 -15.17 -13.59
C ARG A 4 22.43 -16.60 -13.07
N ILE A 5 23.55 -17.28 -13.27
CA ILE A 5 23.80 -18.68 -12.92
C ILE A 5 24.95 -18.70 -11.90
N VAL A 6 24.65 -19.06 -10.65
CA VAL A 6 25.64 -19.17 -9.55
C VAL A 6 25.75 -20.57 -8.98
N LYS A 7 24.75 -21.43 -9.20
CA LYS A 7 24.71 -22.84 -8.79
C LYS A 7 24.05 -23.71 -9.86
N ARG A 8 24.13 -25.03 -9.68
CA ARG A 8 23.65 -26.04 -10.65
C ARG A 8 22.17 -25.88 -11.01
N GLU A 9 21.34 -25.51 -10.04
CA GLU A 9 19.88 -25.39 -10.21
C GLU A 9 19.48 -24.18 -11.06
N ASP A 10 20.38 -23.20 -11.20
CA ASP A 10 20.15 -22.01 -12.03
C ASP A 10 20.47 -22.27 -13.52
N VAL A 11 21.16 -23.37 -13.84
CA VAL A 11 21.59 -23.71 -15.21
C VAL A 11 20.35 -23.98 -16.06
N PRO A 12 20.11 -23.22 -17.15
CA PRO A 12 18.96 -23.44 -18.02
C PRO A 12 18.95 -24.85 -18.60
N SER A 13 17.75 -25.39 -18.87
CA SER A 13 17.61 -26.67 -19.55
C SER A 13 18.45 -26.71 -20.84
N LEU A 14 19.11 -27.84 -21.10
CA LEU A 14 19.85 -28.10 -22.34
C LEU A 14 18.96 -28.18 -23.59
N SER A 15 17.63 -28.09 -23.41
CA SER A 15 16.66 -27.88 -24.50
C SER A 15 16.43 -26.40 -24.82
N SER A 16 16.95 -25.47 -24.03
CA SER A 16 16.82 -24.03 -24.27
C SER A 16 17.76 -23.60 -25.40
N PRO A 17 17.25 -22.93 -26.45
CA PRO A 17 18.11 -22.38 -27.50
C PRO A 17 19.00 -21.26 -26.94
N GLU A 18 20.06 -20.92 -27.68
CA GLU A 18 20.78 -19.66 -27.41
C GLU A 18 19.86 -18.46 -27.59
N THR A 19 20.15 -17.40 -26.84
CA THR A 19 19.41 -16.14 -26.89
C THR A 19 20.38 -14.95 -26.85
N ASP A 20 19.83 -13.75 -26.79
CA ASP A 20 20.58 -12.51 -26.52
C ASP A 20 21.13 -12.45 -25.08
N VAL A 21 20.62 -13.27 -24.16
CA VAL A 21 21.03 -13.34 -22.74
C VAL A 21 21.69 -14.65 -22.33
N LEU A 22 21.83 -15.62 -23.24
CA LEU A 22 22.40 -16.96 -22.97
C LEU A 22 23.24 -17.45 -24.15
N ASP A 23 24.46 -17.89 -23.86
CA ASP A 23 25.50 -18.26 -24.83
C ASP A 23 26.15 -19.60 -24.44
N TRP A 24 26.14 -20.61 -25.33
CA TRP A 24 26.63 -21.96 -25.05
C TRP A 24 28.00 -22.19 -25.71
N LYS A 25 29.06 -22.32 -24.92
CA LYS A 25 30.42 -22.62 -25.45
C LYS A 25 30.84 -24.04 -25.09
N LYS A 26 31.15 -24.87 -26.10
CA LYS A 26 31.67 -26.23 -25.85
C LYS A 26 32.97 -26.21 -25.07
N GLU A 27 33.95 -25.51 -25.64
CA GLU A 27 35.33 -25.44 -25.21
C GLU A 27 35.91 -24.15 -25.76
N VAL A 28 36.71 -23.44 -24.96
CA VAL A 28 37.23 -22.12 -25.32
C VAL A 28 38.72 -22.09 -25.02
N ASP A 29 39.51 -21.57 -25.95
CA ASP A 29 40.94 -21.36 -25.77
C ASP A 29 41.18 -20.04 -25.01
N PRO A 30 41.72 -20.06 -23.76
CA PRO A 30 41.98 -18.86 -22.99
C PRO A 30 43.04 -17.94 -23.63
N SER A 31 43.85 -18.44 -24.57
CA SER A 31 44.81 -17.61 -25.32
C SER A 31 44.12 -16.65 -26.29
N ARG A 32 42.92 -16.99 -26.78
CA ARG A 32 42.12 -16.18 -27.73
C ARG A 32 41.37 -15.05 -27.02
N ARG A 33 42.11 -14.22 -26.27
CA ARG A 33 41.61 -13.10 -25.44
C ARG A 33 40.65 -12.15 -26.18
N GLN A 34 40.81 -11.96 -27.49
CA GLN A 34 39.91 -11.11 -28.25
C GLN A 34 38.53 -11.73 -28.51
N GLU A 35 38.40 -13.06 -28.68
CA GLU A 35 37.09 -13.72 -28.81
C GLU A 35 36.34 -13.68 -27.48
N LEU A 36 37.03 -13.98 -26.38
CA LEU A 36 36.51 -13.80 -25.02
C LEU A 36 35.97 -12.37 -24.81
N ALA A 37 36.73 -11.36 -25.23
CA ALA A 37 36.34 -9.95 -25.10
C ALA A 37 35.12 -9.60 -25.97
N LYS A 38 35.03 -10.14 -27.19
CA LYS A 38 33.89 -9.94 -28.10
C LYS A 38 32.61 -10.46 -27.47
N ASP A 39 32.60 -11.67 -26.93
CA ASP A 39 31.41 -12.28 -26.35
C ASP A 39 30.95 -11.52 -25.08
N ILE A 40 31.88 -11.17 -24.18
CA ILE A 40 31.57 -10.35 -22.99
C ILE A 40 30.99 -8.99 -23.41
N ALA A 41 31.67 -8.25 -24.30
CA ALA A 41 31.23 -6.91 -24.69
C ALA A 41 29.92 -6.94 -25.50
N ALA A 42 29.70 -7.96 -26.35
CA ALA A 42 28.46 -8.13 -27.09
C ALA A 42 27.25 -8.28 -26.16
N MET A 43 27.41 -9.07 -25.10
CA MET A 43 26.38 -9.32 -24.08
C MET A 43 26.19 -8.13 -23.14
N ALA A 44 27.27 -7.43 -22.77
CA ALA A 44 27.19 -6.18 -22.01
C ALA A 44 26.50 -5.05 -22.78
N ASN A 45 26.67 -4.99 -24.10
CA ASN A 45 26.08 -3.98 -24.98
C ASN A 45 24.59 -4.18 -25.28
N THR A 46 24.01 -5.36 -24.99
CA THR A 46 22.57 -5.62 -25.09
C THR A 46 21.89 -5.44 -23.73
N SER A 47 21.81 -6.50 -22.95
CA SER A 47 20.95 -6.63 -21.76
C SER A 47 21.67 -7.33 -20.60
N GLY A 48 22.95 -7.68 -20.76
CA GLY A 48 23.65 -8.61 -19.88
C GLY A 48 23.21 -10.05 -20.15
N GLY A 49 23.69 -11.00 -19.35
CA GLY A 49 23.32 -12.41 -19.48
C GLY A 49 24.34 -13.36 -18.88
N SER A 50 24.33 -14.61 -19.34
CA SER A 50 25.26 -15.65 -18.93
C SER A 50 25.92 -16.33 -20.14
N ILE A 51 27.25 -16.40 -20.16
CA ILE A 51 28.00 -17.29 -21.06
C ILE A 51 28.32 -18.57 -20.28
N VAL A 52 27.94 -19.73 -20.79
CA VAL A 52 28.17 -21.03 -20.12
C VAL A 52 29.13 -21.87 -20.94
N VAL A 53 30.32 -22.12 -20.38
CA VAL A 53 31.37 -22.94 -20.97
C VAL A 53 31.31 -24.37 -20.42
N GLY A 54 31.49 -25.35 -21.30
CA GLY A 54 31.27 -26.77 -21.04
C GLY A 54 29.95 -27.29 -21.58
N VAL A 55 29.31 -26.56 -22.50
CA VAL A 55 28.05 -26.93 -23.16
C VAL A 55 28.18 -26.75 -24.66
N LYS A 56 28.06 -27.83 -25.43
CA LYS A 56 28.01 -27.75 -26.89
C LYS A 56 26.61 -27.38 -27.33
N GLU A 57 26.48 -26.27 -28.07
CA GLU A 57 25.24 -25.91 -28.77
C GLU A 57 24.75 -27.07 -29.66
N GLY A 58 23.44 -27.30 -29.65
CA GLY A 58 22.78 -28.20 -30.58
C GLY A 58 22.21 -27.42 -31.78
N GLY A 59 22.28 -27.99 -32.98
CA GLY A 59 21.63 -27.38 -34.16
C GLY A 59 20.10 -27.39 -34.03
N ALA A 60 19.40 -26.82 -35.02
CA ALA A 60 17.93 -26.62 -34.99
C ALA A 60 17.06 -27.89 -34.70
N SER A 61 17.64 -29.09 -34.79
CA SER A 61 17.00 -30.39 -34.51
C SER A 61 17.76 -31.24 -33.48
N VAL A 62 18.77 -30.70 -32.79
CA VAL A 62 19.63 -31.41 -31.82
C VAL A 62 19.64 -30.62 -30.51
N ARG A 63 19.54 -31.28 -29.36
CA ARG A 63 19.63 -30.61 -28.04
C ARG A 63 21.07 -30.20 -27.73
N ALA A 64 21.26 -29.19 -26.89
CA ALA A 64 22.60 -28.89 -26.37
C ALA A 64 23.12 -30.08 -25.54
N ALA A 65 24.43 -30.28 -25.55
CA ALA A 65 25.07 -31.45 -24.94
C ALA A 65 26.17 -31.01 -23.97
N LEU A 66 26.14 -31.54 -22.74
CA LEU A 66 27.21 -31.31 -21.77
C LEU A 66 28.55 -31.82 -22.31
N CYS A 67 29.54 -30.95 -22.29
CA CYS A 67 30.93 -31.22 -22.58
C CYS A 67 31.76 -30.75 -21.38
N PRO A 68 31.62 -31.40 -20.21
CA PRO A 68 32.12 -30.87 -18.95
C PRO A 68 33.65 -30.68 -18.96
N LEU A 69 34.06 -29.60 -18.31
CA LEU A 69 35.45 -29.23 -18.07
C LEU A 69 35.99 -30.00 -16.86
N SER A 70 37.31 -30.20 -16.81
CA SER A 70 37.98 -30.46 -15.53
C SER A 70 37.98 -29.21 -14.64
N ARG A 71 38.09 -29.40 -13.33
CA ARG A 71 38.18 -28.31 -12.34
C ARG A 71 39.25 -27.27 -12.70
N ASP A 72 40.44 -27.72 -13.10
CA ASP A 72 41.55 -26.84 -13.44
C ASP A 72 41.32 -26.07 -14.74
N GLN A 73 40.61 -26.65 -15.72
CA GLN A 73 40.19 -25.93 -16.92
C GLN A 73 39.18 -24.83 -16.55
N ALA A 74 38.19 -25.13 -15.72
CA ALA A 74 37.18 -24.18 -15.26
C ALA A 74 37.82 -23.00 -14.50
N LEU A 75 38.75 -23.27 -13.57
CA LEU A 75 39.47 -22.23 -12.82
C LEU A 75 40.36 -21.35 -13.73
N ARG A 76 41.12 -21.95 -14.67
CA ARG A 76 41.93 -21.19 -15.63
C ARG A 76 41.08 -20.30 -16.53
N LEU A 77 39.95 -20.82 -17.02
CA LEU A 77 39.02 -20.05 -17.84
C LEU A 77 38.36 -18.93 -17.02
N ALA A 78 38.00 -19.17 -15.75
CA ALA A 78 37.45 -18.13 -14.88
C ALA A 78 38.39 -16.92 -14.78
N THR A 79 39.66 -17.17 -14.44
CA THR A 79 40.70 -16.14 -14.40
C THR A 79 40.89 -15.44 -15.75
N ALA A 80 40.83 -16.18 -16.86
CA ALA A 80 40.96 -15.60 -18.20
C ALA A 80 39.80 -14.66 -18.55
N TYR A 81 38.55 -15.03 -18.26
CA TYR A 81 37.37 -14.19 -18.49
C TYR A 81 37.41 -12.89 -17.66
N GLU A 82 37.78 -12.96 -16.37
CA GLU A 82 37.94 -11.77 -15.52
C GLU A 82 39.06 -10.83 -16.01
N GLN A 83 40.23 -11.38 -16.35
CA GLN A 83 41.35 -10.60 -16.89
C GLN A 83 40.97 -9.96 -18.24
N VAL A 84 40.25 -10.67 -19.11
CA VAL A 84 39.81 -10.13 -20.39
C VAL A 84 38.78 -9.02 -20.21
N ALA A 85 37.78 -9.21 -19.34
CA ALA A 85 36.73 -8.22 -19.07
C ALA A 85 37.29 -6.89 -18.56
N ARG A 86 38.40 -6.94 -17.82
CA ARG A 86 39.12 -5.77 -17.30
C ARG A 86 40.12 -5.17 -18.31
N ASP A 87 40.97 -5.99 -18.91
CA ASP A 87 42.16 -5.51 -19.64
C ASP A 87 41.89 -5.22 -21.14
N CYS A 88 40.81 -5.79 -21.70
CA CYS A 88 40.59 -5.86 -23.16
C CYS A 88 39.32 -5.14 -23.63
N ILE A 89 38.50 -4.63 -22.70
CA ILE A 89 37.22 -3.98 -22.95
C ILE A 89 37.24 -2.57 -22.33
N SER A 90 36.74 -1.57 -23.06
CA SER A 90 36.67 -0.18 -22.62
C SER A 90 35.25 0.39 -22.78
N PRO A 91 34.61 0.90 -21.71
CA PRO A 91 35.04 0.76 -20.32
C PRO A 91 35.05 -0.71 -19.86
N PRO A 92 35.83 -1.06 -18.82
CA PRO A 92 35.86 -2.40 -18.25
C PRO A 92 34.46 -2.91 -17.87
N VAL A 93 34.18 -4.17 -18.19
CA VAL A 93 32.88 -4.80 -17.91
C VAL A 93 32.96 -5.58 -16.59
N LYS A 94 31.97 -5.41 -15.72
CA LYS A 94 31.82 -6.25 -14.53
C LYS A 94 31.24 -7.61 -14.92
N VAL A 95 32.07 -8.64 -14.78
CA VAL A 95 31.67 -10.06 -14.85
C VAL A 95 31.67 -10.67 -13.45
N ASP A 96 30.79 -11.64 -13.23
CA ASP A 96 30.69 -12.45 -12.01
C ASP A 96 30.76 -13.92 -12.41
N VAL A 97 31.81 -14.62 -11.99
CA VAL A 97 32.18 -15.91 -12.58
C VAL A 97 32.01 -17.05 -11.59
N ALA A 98 31.19 -18.03 -11.94
CA ALA A 98 30.89 -19.19 -11.12
C ALA A 98 31.40 -20.49 -11.79
N THR A 99 32.30 -21.20 -11.12
CA THR A 99 32.66 -22.59 -11.46
C THR A 99 31.68 -23.54 -10.77
N ILE A 100 30.93 -24.32 -11.53
CA ILE A 100 29.82 -25.14 -11.00
C ILE A 100 30.13 -26.61 -11.25
N GLU A 101 30.13 -27.42 -10.19
CA GLU A 101 30.26 -28.87 -10.26
C GLU A 101 28.91 -29.50 -10.65
N LEU A 102 28.91 -30.42 -11.61
CA LEU A 102 27.69 -31.03 -12.14
C LEU A 102 27.20 -32.23 -11.31
N GLU A 103 28.09 -32.88 -10.56
CA GLU A 103 27.80 -34.10 -9.78
C GLU A 103 28.56 -34.04 -8.45
N PHE A 104 27.87 -34.21 -7.32
CA PHE A 104 28.46 -34.13 -5.98
C PHE A 104 29.24 -35.39 -5.56
N ASP A 105 29.61 -36.24 -6.52
CA ASP A 105 30.35 -37.50 -6.32
C ASP A 105 31.86 -37.33 -6.52
N GLY A 106 32.32 -36.12 -6.87
CA GLY A 106 33.72 -35.84 -7.17
C GLY A 106 34.16 -36.38 -8.53
N SER A 107 33.24 -36.65 -9.47
CA SER A 107 33.56 -37.11 -10.84
C SER A 107 34.39 -36.12 -11.66
N GLY A 108 34.62 -34.91 -11.13
CA GLY A 108 35.50 -33.91 -11.75
C GLY A 108 34.88 -33.23 -12.97
N LYS A 109 33.54 -33.28 -13.12
CA LYS A 109 32.77 -32.64 -14.19
C LYS A 109 32.30 -31.25 -13.78
N TRP A 110 32.86 -30.22 -14.41
CA TRP A 110 32.57 -28.81 -14.12
C TRP A 110 32.03 -28.09 -15.35
N ILE A 111 31.28 -27.01 -15.12
CA ILE A 111 30.99 -25.97 -16.11
C ILE A 111 31.44 -24.61 -15.55
N LEU A 112 31.58 -23.63 -16.44
CA LEU A 112 31.85 -22.24 -16.07
C LEU A 112 30.69 -21.37 -16.51
N ALA A 113 30.05 -20.66 -15.58
CA ALA A 113 29.11 -19.58 -15.88
C ALA A 113 29.80 -18.23 -15.72
N VAL A 114 29.77 -17.40 -16.76
CA VAL A 114 30.28 -16.02 -16.76
C VAL A 114 29.07 -15.11 -16.86
N ASN A 115 28.66 -14.55 -15.72
CA ASN A 115 27.52 -13.65 -15.63
C ASN A 115 27.98 -12.24 -16.00
N VAL A 116 27.47 -11.73 -17.12
CA VAL A 116 27.85 -10.42 -17.68
C VAL A 116 26.80 -9.39 -17.31
N SER A 117 27.22 -8.31 -16.65
CA SER A 117 26.32 -7.17 -16.38
C SER A 117 26.10 -6.35 -17.65
N ALA A 118 24.88 -5.84 -17.86
CA ALA A 118 24.63 -4.81 -18.86
C ALA A 118 25.49 -3.57 -18.56
N THR A 119 26.06 -2.94 -19.58
CA THR A 119 26.88 -1.74 -19.39
C THR A 119 26.02 -0.47 -19.26
N GLU A 120 26.30 0.32 -18.23
CA GLU A 120 25.73 1.66 -18.04
C GLU A 120 26.30 2.68 -19.03
N ALA A 121 27.46 2.38 -19.64
CA ALA A 121 28.03 3.18 -20.71
C ALA A 121 27.19 3.06 -22.00
N ILE A 122 27.42 3.99 -22.93
CA ILE A 122 26.77 3.96 -24.25
C ILE A 122 27.16 2.66 -24.98
N PHE A 123 28.45 2.35 -25.07
CA PHE A 123 28.94 1.05 -25.50
C PHE A 123 30.24 0.67 -24.79
N CYS A 124 30.47 -0.63 -24.67
CA CYS A 124 31.76 -1.25 -24.42
C CYS A 124 32.40 -1.65 -25.76
N ALA A 125 33.62 -1.18 -25.99
CA ALA A 125 34.43 -1.51 -27.15
C ALA A 125 35.54 -2.51 -26.78
N VAL A 126 35.88 -3.41 -27.69
CA VAL A 126 36.94 -4.40 -27.55
C VAL A 126 38.20 -3.91 -28.27
N ARG A 127 39.35 -4.02 -27.62
CA ARG A 127 40.64 -3.70 -28.26
C ARG A 127 40.96 -4.77 -29.30
N LYS A 128 41.15 -4.37 -30.56
CA LYS A 128 41.62 -5.27 -31.63
C LYS A 128 43.04 -5.73 -31.29
N MET A 129 43.28 -7.03 -31.29
CA MET A 129 44.60 -7.62 -31.12
C MET A 129 45.09 -8.10 -32.48
N ASN A 130 46.40 -8.02 -32.72
CA ASN A 130 46.97 -8.55 -33.96
C ASN A 130 47.08 -10.07 -33.82
N GLU A 131 46.32 -10.80 -34.64
CA GLU A 131 46.30 -12.28 -34.64
C GLU A 131 47.64 -12.90 -35.10
N VAL A 132 48.51 -12.10 -35.74
CA VAL A 132 49.85 -12.49 -36.19
C VAL A 132 50.90 -11.51 -35.65
N PRO A 133 51.84 -11.94 -34.79
CA PRO A 133 52.99 -11.12 -34.39
C PRO A 133 53.83 -10.71 -35.61
N GLY A 134 54.10 -9.41 -35.75
CA GLY A 134 54.96 -8.88 -36.81
C GLY A 134 54.24 -8.44 -38.11
N GLN A 135 52.96 -8.77 -38.29
CA GLN A 135 52.14 -8.09 -39.31
C GLN A 135 51.53 -6.81 -38.71
N GLY A 136 51.85 -5.67 -39.32
CA GLY A 136 51.43 -4.33 -38.89
C GLY A 136 49.95 -4.04 -39.15
N GLY A 137 49.06 -4.77 -38.49
CA GLY A 137 47.63 -4.45 -38.45
C GLY A 137 47.38 -3.17 -37.67
N GLU A 138 46.45 -2.34 -38.17
CA GLU A 138 46.00 -1.12 -37.49
C GLU A 138 45.45 -1.44 -36.10
N GLN A 139 46.03 -0.79 -35.07
CA GLN A 139 45.46 -0.80 -33.74
C GLN A 139 44.13 -0.04 -33.76
N GLY A 140 43.09 -0.65 -33.19
CA GLY A 140 41.75 -0.07 -33.21
C GLY A 140 40.82 -0.70 -32.20
N TRP A 141 39.61 -0.15 -32.13
CA TRP A 141 38.53 -0.61 -31.26
C TRP A 141 37.35 -1.07 -32.11
N ILE A 142 36.72 -2.16 -31.71
CA ILE A 142 35.50 -2.70 -32.35
C ILE A 142 34.39 -2.73 -31.32
N ILE A 143 33.16 -2.35 -31.71
CA ILE A 143 31.99 -2.39 -30.81
C ILE A 143 31.14 -3.60 -31.20
N PRO A 144 31.26 -4.73 -30.50
CA PRO A 144 30.43 -5.90 -30.75
C PRO A 144 29.02 -5.71 -30.15
N LYS A 145 27.99 -6.17 -30.86
CA LYS A 145 26.59 -6.24 -30.41
C LYS A 145 26.06 -7.64 -30.68
N ARG A 146 25.41 -8.25 -29.68
CA ARG A 146 24.73 -9.53 -29.83
C ARG A 146 23.41 -9.35 -30.59
N VAL A 147 23.16 -10.22 -31.56
CA VAL A 147 21.95 -10.27 -32.39
C VAL A 147 21.53 -11.73 -32.49
N ALA A 148 20.57 -12.15 -31.66
CA ALA A 148 20.31 -13.56 -31.36
C ALA A 148 21.61 -14.29 -30.91
N SER A 149 21.99 -15.40 -31.54
CA SER A 149 23.24 -16.13 -31.26
C SER A 149 24.50 -15.53 -31.93
N GLN A 150 24.38 -14.46 -32.72
CA GLN A 150 25.52 -13.92 -33.47
C GLN A 150 26.06 -12.61 -32.88
N THR A 151 27.38 -12.49 -32.81
CA THR A 151 28.08 -11.23 -32.53
C THR A 151 28.35 -10.49 -33.85
N LYS A 152 27.78 -9.29 -34.02
CA LYS A 152 28.05 -8.37 -35.14
C LYS A 152 28.79 -7.15 -34.65
N PHE A 153 29.54 -6.46 -35.51
CA PHE A 153 30.17 -5.18 -35.17
C PHE A 153 29.28 -4.02 -35.60
N LEU A 154 29.14 -3.02 -34.74
CA LEU A 154 28.38 -1.81 -35.06
C LEU A 154 29.11 -0.98 -36.13
N THR A 155 28.34 -0.51 -37.12
CA THR A 155 28.78 0.60 -37.97
C THR A 155 28.67 1.93 -37.20
N PRO A 156 29.28 3.03 -37.69
CA PRO A 156 29.08 4.35 -37.10
C PRO A 156 27.60 4.77 -37.03
N ALA A 157 26.78 4.36 -37.99
CA ALA A 157 25.34 4.63 -38.00
C ALA A 157 24.60 3.84 -36.89
N ASP A 158 24.93 2.56 -36.71
CA ASP A 158 24.34 1.75 -35.62
C ASP A 158 24.74 2.28 -34.24
N ALA A 159 25.98 2.76 -34.11
CA ALA A 159 26.47 3.37 -32.88
C ALA A 159 25.72 4.69 -32.57
N GLN A 160 25.50 5.54 -33.58
CA GLN A 160 24.68 6.75 -33.41
C GLN A 160 23.24 6.41 -32.99
N LEU A 161 22.58 5.47 -33.67
CA LEU A 161 21.21 5.07 -33.36
C LEU A 161 21.09 4.48 -31.94
N GLY A 162 21.96 3.52 -31.59
CA GLY A 162 21.97 2.92 -30.25
C GLY A 162 22.33 3.91 -29.13
N THR A 163 23.07 4.99 -29.44
CA THR A 163 23.30 6.10 -28.51
C THR A 163 21.99 6.83 -28.21
N VAL A 164 21.22 7.18 -29.23
CA VAL A 164 19.92 7.85 -29.08
C VAL A 164 18.93 6.96 -28.32
N GLU A 165 18.88 5.66 -28.60
CA GLU A 165 18.04 4.69 -27.89
C GLU A 165 18.38 4.59 -26.40
N LYS A 166 19.68 4.48 -26.06
CA LYS A 166 20.13 4.44 -24.66
C LYS A 166 19.85 5.74 -23.93
N LEU A 167 20.12 6.90 -24.55
CA LEU A 167 19.80 8.20 -23.97
C LEU A 167 18.29 8.36 -23.73
N ARG A 168 17.44 7.95 -24.68
CA ARG A 168 15.98 7.99 -24.51
C ARG A 168 15.51 7.09 -23.37
N SER A 169 16.08 5.89 -23.24
CA SER A 169 15.78 4.97 -22.15
C SER A 169 16.23 5.50 -20.79
N ALA A 170 17.40 6.15 -20.72
CA ALA A 170 17.90 6.80 -19.51
C ALA A 170 17.01 7.99 -19.10
N THR A 171 16.65 8.87 -20.03
CA THR A 171 15.73 9.98 -19.79
C THR A 171 14.37 9.50 -19.28
N HIS A 172 13.81 8.43 -19.86
CA HIS A 172 12.54 7.88 -19.42
C HIS A 172 12.59 7.40 -17.95
N ARG A 173 13.61 6.62 -17.58
CA ARG A 173 13.83 6.17 -16.19
C ARG A 173 14.03 7.34 -15.22
N THR A 174 14.73 8.38 -15.65
CA THR A 174 14.92 9.59 -14.83
C THR A 174 13.59 10.32 -14.59
N LEU A 175 12.69 10.37 -15.60
CA LEU A 175 11.35 10.93 -15.42
C LEU A 175 10.51 10.08 -14.46
N GLU A 176 10.50 8.75 -14.61
CA GLU A 176 9.81 7.83 -13.67
C GLU A 176 10.28 8.02 -12.22
N LEU A 177 11.60 8.20 -12.02
CA LEU A 177 12.18 8.47 -10.70
C LEU A 177 11.82 9.86 -10.15
N ILE A 178 11.70 10.88 -11.00
CA ILE A 178 11.26 12.23 -10.60
C ILE A 178 9.79 12.21 -10.19
N GLU A 179 8.93 11.54 -10.96
CA GLU A 179 7.50 11.38 -10.64
C GLU A 179 7.32 10.64 -9.31
N ALA A 180 7.99 9.50 -9.11
CA ALA A 180 7.96 8.76 -7.86
C ALA A 180 8.51 9.56 -6.65
N TRP A 181 9.50 10.42 -6.87
CA TRP A 181 10.01 11.32 -5.82
C TRP A 181 9.05 12.46 -5.49
N GLN A 182 8.35 13.01 -6.49
CA GLN A 182 7.30 14.01 -6.28
C GLN A 182 6.15 13.42 -5.44
N ASP A 183 5.70 12.21 -5.77
CA ASP A 183 4.67 11.49 -5.00
C ASP A 183 5.08 11.27 -3.53
N ASP A 184 6.34 10.86 -3.27
CA ASP A 184 6.89 10.69 -1.91
C ASP A 184 6.98 12.01 -1.13
N VAL A 185 7.43 13.10 -1.77
CA VAL A 185 7.49 14.44 -1.16
C VAL A 185 6.09 14.96 -0.84
N GLU A 186 5.13 14.79 -1.74
CA GLU A 186 3.73 15.15 -1.48
C GLU A 186 3.12 14.29 -0.37
N ALA A 187 3.38 12.98 -0.35
CA ALA A 187 2.90 12.08 0.70
C ALA A 187 3.43 12.51 2.08
N LYS A 188 4.72 12.81 2.19
CA LYS A 188 5.35 13.31 3.44
C LYS A 188 4.77 14.67 3.86
N SER A 189 4.51 15.56 2.92
CA SER A 189 3.83 16.85 3.18
C SER A 189 2.41 16.65 3.72
N ARG A 190 1.65 15.73 3.12
CA ARG A 190 0.29 15.33 3.57
C ARG A 190 0.29 14.70 4.96
N ILE A 191 1.28 13.87 5.28
CA ILE A 191 1.42 13.26 6.61
C ILE A 191 1.68 14.36 7.65
N ARG A 192 2.73 15.17 7.43
CA ARG A 192 3.15 16.22 8.35
C ARG A 192 2.02 17.22 8.64
N ARG A 193 1.29 17.67 7.62
CA ARG A 193 0.16 18.61 7.82
C ARG A 193 -0.94 18.01 8.71
N PHE A 194 -1.20 16.71 8.60
CA PHE A 194 -2.16 16.04 9.46
C PHE A 194 -1.62 15.84 10.88
N GLU A 195 -0.33 15.55 11.06
CA GLU A 195 0.31 15.53 12.38
C GLU A 195 0.25 16.92 13.07
N GLU A 196 0.47 18.01 12.31
CA GLU A 196 0.31 19.39 12.78
C GLU A 196 -1.15 19.68 13.19
N PHE A 197 -2.15 19.25 12.40
CA PHE A 197 -3.58 19.27 12.80
C PHE A 197 -3.82 18.49 14.10
N MET A 198 -3.33 17.25 14.17
CA MET A 198 -3.51 16.37 15.33
C MET A 198 -2.91 16.98 16.60
N ALA A 199 -1.75 17.63 16.51
CA ALA A 199 -1.04 18.22 17.64
C ALA A 199 -1.56 19.61 18.06
N HIS A 200 -1.98 20.46 17.12
CA HIS A 200 -2.20 21.89 17.41
C HIS A 200 -3.61 22.42 17.13
N GLU A 201 -4.34 21.87 16.16
CA GLU A 201 -5.64 22.40 15.77
C GLU A 201 -6.78 21.93 16.68
N SER A 202 -7.93 22.60 16.65
CA SER A 202 -9.08 22.27 17.52
C SER A 202 -10.17 21.45 16.83
N HIS A 203 -10.30 21.63 15.52
CA HIS A 203 -11.23 20.97 14.61
C HIS A 203 -10.75 21.18 13.16
N TYR A 204 -11.23 20.35 12.23
CA TYR A 204 -11.00 20.51 10.79
C TYR A 204 -12.21 19.98 10.02
N ASP A 205 -12.57 20.62 8.90
CA ASP A 205 -13.64 20.16 8.02
C ASP A 205 -13.08 19.21 6.95
N VAL A 206 -13.49 17.94 6.99
CA VAL A 206 -13.08 16.89 6.06
C VAL A 206 -14.22 16.50 5.12
N ARG A 207 -13.89 16.19 3.86
CA ARG A 207 -14.86 15.94 2.78
C ARG A 207 -14.67 14.56 2.17
N PHE A 208 -15.76 13.81 2.07
CA PHE A 208 -15.85 12.45 1.55
C PHE A 208 -16.63 12.47 0.22
N PRO A 209 -15.95 12.58 -0.94
CA PRO A 209 -16.60 12.72 -2.25
C PRO A 209 -17.46 11.50 -2.64
N GLU A 210 -17.11 10.33 -2.13
CA GLU A 210 -17.80 9.05 -2.33
C GLU A 210 -19.11 8.92 -1.54
N LEU A 211 -19.32 9.77 -0.53
CA LEU A 211 -20.52 9.75 0.30
C LEU A 211 -21.58 10.71 -0.24
N GLY A 212 -22.79 10.17 -0.47
CA GLY A 212 -23.96 10.92 -0.93
C GLY A 212 -24.35 10.57 -2.36
N ALA A 213 -25.49 9.89 -2.50
CA ALA A 213 -26.04 9.46 -3.78
C ALA A 213 -26.56 10.64 -4.62
N GLY A 214 -25.74 11.18 -5.53
CA GLY A 214 -26.18 12.19 -6.48
C GLY A 214 -25.10 12.57 -7.50
N ALA A 215 -25.40 12.40 -8.78
CA ALA A 215 -24.51 12.82 -9.86
C ALA A 215 -24.27 14.35 -9.80
N GLY A 216 -23.01 14.75 -9.59
CA GLY A 216 -22.59 16.17 -9.61
C GLY A 216 -22.54 16.90 -8.26
N ARG A 217 -22.48 16.20 -7.11
CA ARG A 217 -22.34 16.84 -5.78
C ARG A 217 -20.98 16.56 -5.12
N LEU A 218 -20.51 17.53 -4.32
CA LEU A 218 -19.19 17.54 -3.65
C LEU A 218 -19.03 16.53 -2.48
N GLY A 219 -19.80 15.44 -2.45
CA GLY A 219 -19.80 14.47 -1.35
C GLY A 219 -20.60 14.90 -0.11
N LEU A 220 -20.21 14.36 1.05
CA LEU A 220 -20.57 14.82 2.40
C LEU A 220 -19.34 15.39 3.11
N GLU A 221 -19.56 16.22 4.13
CA GLU A 221 -18.51 17.02 4.76
C GLU A 221 -18.76 17.11 6.27
N TYR A 222 -17.74 16.82 7.06
CA TYR A 222 -17.83 16.65 8.52
C TYR A 222 -16.80 17.50 9.23
N THR A 223 -17.19 18.13 10.33
CA THR A 223 -16.23 18.68 11.27
C THR A 223 -15.70 17.54 12.14
N ILE A 224 -14.41 17.25 12.05
CA ILE A 224 -13.70 16.32 12.94
C ILE A 224 -12.85 17.08 13.95
N ARG A 225 -12.50 16.42 15.06
CA ARG A 225 -11.59 16.94 16.09
C ARG A 225 -10.52 15.90 16.42
N PRO A 226 -9.27 16.32 16.66
CA PRO A 226 -8.24 15.40 17.12
C PRO A 226 -8.55 14.96 18.56
N VAL A 227 -8.40 13.67 18.85
CA VAL A 227 -8.49 13.16 20.22
C VAL A 227 -7.09 13.15 20.83
N ARG A 228 -6.98 13.69 22.04
CA ARG A 228 -5.72 13.82 22.79
C ARG A 228 -5.89 13.25 24.19
N ASP A 229 -4.79 12.82 24.79
CA ASP A 229 -4.74 12.46 26.21
C ASP A 229 -4.79 13.70 27.12
N ALA A 230 -4.68 13.48 28.44
CA ALA A 230 -4.68 14.54 29.45
C ALA A 230 -3.45 15.46 29.37
N GLN A 231 -2.39 15.06 28.66
CA GLN A 231 -1.16 15.81 28.42
C GLN A 231 -1.21 16.59 27.09
N GLY A 232 -2.27 16.42 26.29
CA GLY A 232 -2.41 17.05 24.99
C GLY A 232 -1.71 16.30 23.86
N VAL A 233 -1.22 15.08 24.09
CA VAL A 233 -0.61 14.24 23.05
C VAL A 233 -1.71 13.56 22.23
N PRO A 234 -1.64 13.56 20.89
CA PRO A 234 -2.60 12.85 20.05
C PRO A 234 -2.70 11.37 20.39
N LEU A 235 -3.92 10.87 20.61
CA LEU A 235 -4.15 9.43 20.79
C LEU A 235 -3.94 8.71 19.47
N GLN A 236 -3.10 7.68 19.49
CA GLN A 236 -2.79 6.85 18.33
C GLN A 236 -2.56 5.39 18.72
N THR A 237 -2.79 4.49 17.76
CA THR A 237 -2.30 3.10 17.80
C THR A 237 -1.16 2.95 16.80
N SER A 238 -0.11 2.21 17.17
CA SER A 238 1.01 1.88 16.28
C SER A 238 1.12 0.36 16.14
N GLY A 239 0.89 -0.15 14.94
CA GLY A 239 1.26 -1.52 14.55
C GLY A 239 2.60 -1.55 13.82
N GLU A 240 3.12 -2.74 13.53
CA GLU A 240 4.44 -2.92 12.87
C GLU A 240 4.58 -2.17 11.54
N MET A 241 3.48 -1.97 10.81
CA MET A 241 3.47 -1.34 9.49
C MET A 241 2.80 0.05 9.41
N ARG A 242 2.02 0.47 10.42
CA ARG A 242 1.18 1.70 10.33
C ARG A 242 0.89 2.33 11.69
N GLY A 243 0.84 3.66 11.71
CA GLY A 243 0.18 4.45 12.75
C GLY A 243 -1.29 4.73 12.38
N ARG A 244 -2.17 4.77 13.38
CA ARG A 244 -3.55 5.27 13.25
C ARG A 244 -3.84 6.28 14.33
N TRP A 245 -4.32 7.45 13.95
CA TRP A 245 -4.68 8.53 14.86
C TRP A 245 -6.17 8.50 15.14
N LEU A 246 -6.56 8.83 16.36
CA LEU A 246 -7.96 8.83 16.77
C LEU A 246 -8.57 10.22 16.56
N VAL A 247 -9.65 10.29 15.77
CA VAL A 247 -10.44 11.51 15.54
C VAL A 247 -11.88 11.32 16.03
N TYR A 248 -12.51 12.41 16.46
CA TYR A 248 -13.91 12.46 16.87
C TYR A 248 -14.74 13.24 15.85
N VAL A 249 -15.80 12.63 15.32
CA VAL A 249 -16.72 13.30 14.40
C VAL A 249 -17.71 14.15 15.20
N VAL A 250 -17.69 15.46 15.00
CA VAL A 250 -18.62 16.38 15.67
C VAL A 250 -20.00 16.30 15.04
N GLY A 251 -20.05 16.31 13.70
CA GLY A 251 -21.25 16.27 12.89
C GLY A 251 -21.03 16.90 11.50
N PRO A 252 -22.12 17.21 10.76
CA PRO A 252 -22.04 17.87 9.46
C PRO A 252 -21.31 19.21 9.54
N ALA A 253 -20.30 19.41 8.70
CA ALA A 253 -19.55 20.66 8.65
C ALA A 253 -20.49 21.84 8.35
N GLN A 254 -20.39 22.92 9.12
CA GLN A 254 -21.25 24.10 8.95
C GLN A 254 -22.77 23.79 8.98
N GLU A 255 -23.22 22.85 9.82
CA GLU A 255 -24.64 22.41 9.93
C GLU A 255 -25.65 23.58 9.89
N HIS A 256 -25.34 24.69 10.58
CA HIS A 256 -26.21 25.87 10.70
C HIS A 256 -26.51 26.64 9.39
N VAL A 257 -25.78 26.41 8.30
CA VAL A 257 -26.09 26.99 6.96
C VAL A 257 -26.55 25.95 5.93
N ARG A 258 -26.66 24.67 6.30
CA ARG A 258 -27.14 23.63 5.39
C ARG A 258 -28.67 23.61 5.33
N SER A 259 -29.21 23.26 4.17
CA SER A 259 -30.64 23.01 4.02
C SER A 259 -31.03 21.68 4.69
N ASP A 260 -32.29 21.55 5.13
CA ASP A 260 -32.81 20.28 5.67
C ASP A 260 -32.65 19.12 4.66
N VAL A 261 -32.75 19.42 3.35
CA VAL A 261 -32.54 18.47 2.25
C VAL A 261 -31.08 18.00 2.18
N ASP A 262 -30.12 18.87 2.49
CA ASP A 262 -28.71 18.47 2.56
C ASP A 262 -28.37 17.75 3.86
N LEU A 263 -29.01 18.12 4.98
CA LEU A 263 -28.84 17.44 6.27
C LEU A 263 -29.42 16.02 6.27
N ALA A 264 -30.56 15.80 5.61
CA ALA A 264 -31.14 14.46 5.45
C ALA A 264 -30.19 13.46 4.75
N ARG A 265 -29.21 13.94 3.95
CA ARG A 265 -28.20 13.08 3.30
C ARG A 265 -27.20 12.48 4.30
N TYR A 266 -27.11 13.01 5.52
CA TYR A 266 -26.24 12.50 6.57
C TYR A 266 -26.90 11.35 7.36
N ASP A 267 -28.24 11.22 7.35
CA ASP A 267 -28.94 10.14 8.05
C ASP A 267 -28.62 8.75 7.47
N ASP A 268 -28.35 8.66 6.16
CA ASP A 268 -27.92 7.42 5.50
C ASP A 268 -26.38 7.25 5.45
N SER A 269 -25.62 8.23 5.97
CA SER A 269 -24.15 8.21 5.85
C SER A 269 -23.50 7.26 6.85
N PRO A 270 -22.60 6.35 6.43
CA PRO A 270 -21.92 5.42 7.33
C PRO A 270 -21.08 6.10 8.42
N ILE A 271 -20.73 7.37 8.25
CA ILE A 271 -20.05 8.20 9.26
C ILE A 271 -21.10 8.80 10.20
N ARG A 272 -20.94 8.59 11.51
CA ARG A 272 -21.92 8.91 12.55
C ARG A 272 -21.46 10.07 13.43
N ASP A 273 -22.42 10.95 13.75
CA ASP A 273 -22.19 12.09 14.62
C ASP A 273 -21.91 11.63 16.06
N GLY A 274 -20.82 12.14 16.64
CA GLY A 274 -20.41 11.86 18.00
C GLY A 274 -19.76 10.50 18.23
N GLU A 275 -19.23 9.86 17.18
CA GLU A 275 -18.39 8.66 17.28
C GLU A 275 -16.91 8.96 17.00
N TYR A 276 -16.05 8.07 17.49
CA TYR A 276 -14.63 8.05 17.21
C TYR A 276 -14.32 7.19 15.99
N TYR A 277 -13.32 7.63 15.22
CA TYR A 277 -12.82 6.94 14.03
C TYR A 277 -11.30 6.91 14.05
N TYR A 278 -10.72 5.86 13.46
CA TYR A 278 -9.32 5.88 13.10
C TYR A 278 -9.13 6.66 11.81
N CYS A 279 -8.05 7.44 11.78
CA CYS A 279 -7.48 8.02 10.58
C CYS A 279 -6.12 7.38 10.33
N GLU A 280 -5.91 6.77 9.15
CA GLU A 280 -4.63 6.14 8.78
C GLU A 280 -4.14 6.62 7.41
N PHE A 281 -2.83 6.81 7.26
CA PHE A 281 -2.23 7.17 5.98
C PHE A 281 -1.85 5.93 5.20
N TYR A 282 -2.41 5.77 4.01
CA TYR A 282 -2.19 4.60 3.17
C TYR A 282 -2.28 4.96 1.67
N ASN A 283 -1.27 4.49 0.92
CA ASN A 283 -1.08 4.68 -0.53
C ASN A 283 -1.01 6.13 -1.05
N GLY A 284 -0.84 7.13 -0.17
CA GLY A 284 -0.82 8.55 -0.53
C GLY A 284 -1.98 9.35 0.08
N SER A 285 -2.98 8.70 0.68
CA SER A 285 -4.13 9.35 1.33
C SER A 285 -4.29 9.07 2.80
N TRP A 286 -5.02 9.97 3.45
CA TRP A 286 -5.71 9.68 4.69
C TRP A 286 -7.04 8.95 4.44
N HIS A 287 -7.29 7.89 5.20
CA HIS A 287 -8.54 7.13 5.18
C HIS A 287 -9.17 7.14 6.56
N MET A 288 -10.50 7.12 6.63
CA MET A 288 -11.25 7.05 7.89
C MET A 288 -12.05 5.75 7.99
N SER A 289 -11.99 5.08 9.15
CA SER A 289 -12.77 3.86 9.43
C SER A 289 -13.12 3.70 10.93
N ASP A 290 -14.20 2.97 11.19
CA ASP A 290 -14.69 2.59 12.53
C ASP A 290 -13.94 1.37 13.10
N GLY A 291 -13.46 0.49 12.22
CA GLY A 291 -12.58 -0.66 12.50
C GLY A 291 -11.59 -0.93 11.35
N GLY A 292 -11.27 -2.21 11.10
CA GLY A 292 -10.38 -2.61 9.99
C GLY A 292 -10.92 -2.27 8.59
N MET A 293 -10.04 -2.29 7.56
CA MET A 293 -10.27 -1.78 6.18
C MET A 293 -11.41 -2.44 5.35
N VAL A 294 -12.35 -3.17 5.94
CA VAL A 294 -13.51 -3.74 5.21
C VAL A 294 -14.44 -2.63 4.68
N LYS A 295 -14.47 -1.46 5.33
CA LYS A 295 -15.15 -0.24 4.87
C LYS A 295 -14.33 1.01 5.24
N SER A 296 -13.27 1.29 4.50
CA SER A 296 -12.50 2.54 4.60
C SER A 296 -13.10 3.62 3.69
N TYR A 297 -13.32 4.83 4.22
CA TYR A 297 -13.75 6.00 3.47
C TYR A 297 -12.55 6.90 3.16
N SER A 298 -12.30 7.14 1.87
CA SER A 298 -11.14 7.87 1.36
C SER A 298 -11.50 9.34 1.16
N PHE A 299 -11.39 10.13 2.23
CA PHE A 299 -11.46 11.59 2.09
C PHE A 299 -10.22 12.14 1.39
N TYR A 300 -10.33 13.31 0.77
CA TYR A 300 -9.14 14.02 0.28
C TYR A 300 -8.31 14.48 1.50
N MET A 301 -7.02 14.21 1.59
CA MET A 301 -5.97 14.12 0.55
C MET A 301 -5.74 12.66 0.06
N SER A 302 -5.36 12.40 -1.21
CA SER A 302 -5.96 11.34 -2.09
C SER A 302 -5.23 9.98 -2.40
N GLY A 303 -6.03 8.88 -2.45
CA GLY A 303 -5.79 7.53 -3.03
C GLY A 303 -4.87 6.54 -2.28
N ARG A 304 -5.12 5.22 -2.12
CA ARG A 304 -6.29 4.30 -2.36
C ARG A 304 -6.18 3.01 -1.47
N VAL A 305 -6.75 1.82 -1.79
CA VAL A 305 -7.10 0.73 -0.79
C VAL A 305 -6.45 -0.66 -1.01
N GLY A 306 -6.25 -1.41 0.10
CA GLY A 306 -5.82 -2.82 0.22
C GLY A 306 -6.52 -3.56 1.38
N ALA A 307 -6.36 -4.88 1.53
CA ALA A 307 -7.24 -5.73 2.37
C ALA A 307 -6.94 -5.75 3.89
N ALA A 308 -7.98 -6.04 4.69
CA ALA A 308 -8.02 -5.87 6.16
C ALA A 308 -7.70 -7.13 6.99
N GLU A 309 -7.11 -6.90 8.16
CA GLU A 309 -7.06 -7.84 9.29
C GLU A 309 -8.01 -7.41 10.42
N TRP A 310 -8.24 -8.29 11.39
CA TRP A 310 -9.14 -8.06 12.53
C TRP A 310 -8.50 -7.13 13.57
N LEU A 311 -9.19 -6.04 13.92
CA LEU A 311 -8.66 -4.94 14.72
C LEU A 311 -9.72 -4.39 15.68
N GLU A 312 -9.27 -3.95 16.86
CA GLU A 312 -10.04 -3.18 17.84
C GLU A 312 -10.68 -1.94 17.20
N ARG A 313 -11.91 -1.60 17.59
CA ARG A 313 -12.66 -0.45 17.06
C ARG A 313 -12.19 0.87 17.66
N ALA A 314 -12.37 1.95 16.91
CA ALA A 314 -11.94 3.28 17.34
C ALA A 314 -12.63 3.72 18.65
N ASN A 315 -13.92 3.43 18.82
CA ASN A 315 -14.65 3.74 20.06
C ASN A 315 -14.18 2.91 21.27
N GLU A 316 -13.85 1.62 21.09
CA GLU A 316 -13.29 0.76 22.16
C GLU A 316 -11.93 1.30 22.63
N PHE A 317 -11.05 1.65 21.68
CA PHE A 317 -9.76 2.27 21.95
C PHE A 317 -9.89 3.63 22.62
N ALA A 318 -10.88 4.45 22.21
CA ALA A 318 -11.17 5.73 22.83
C ALA A 318 -11.63 5.56 24.29
N GLU A 319 -12.57 4.66 24.55
CA GLU A 319 -13.06 4.38 25.90
C GLU A 319 -11.92 3.89 26.80
N ARG A 320 -11.08 2.95 26.35
CA ARG A 320 -9.91 2.49 27.13
C ARG A 320 -8.90 3.61 27.40
N SER A 321 -8.59 4.40 26.38
CA SER A 321 -7.54 5.43 26.47
C SER A 321 -7.97 6.69 27.22
N LEU A 322 -9.26 7.03 27.23
CA LEU A 322 -9.81 8.23 27.88
C LEU A 322 -10.40 7.97 29.28
N SER A 323 -10.63 6.73 29.69
CA SER A 323 -11.29 6.39 30.96
C SER A 323 -10.38 6.48 32.21
N VAL A 324 -9.63 7.58 32.34
CA VAL A 324 -8.98 7.95 33.61
C VAL A 324 -10.04 8.43 34.61
N GLY A 325 -10.70 7.47 35.26
CA GLY A 325 -11.82 7.69 36.18
C GLY A 325 -13.17 7.18 35.66
N GLY A 326 -13.18 6.07 34.94
CA GLY A 326 -14.37 5.50 34.28
C GLY A 326 -15.65 5.53 35.13
N ALA A 327 -16.66 6.24 34.63
CA ALA A 327 -17.99 6.25 35.22
C ALA A 327 -18.54 4.81 35.25
N VAL A 328 -18.85 4.32 36.45
CA VAL A 328 -19.47 3.00 36.61
C VAL A 328 -20.90 3.08 36.10
N PHE A 329 -21.13 2.45 34.95
CA PHE A 329 -22.41 2.35 34.30
C PHE A 329 -23.10 1.04 34.69
N GLU A 330 -24.30 1.13 35.27
CA GLU A 330 -25.18 0.01 35.58
C GLU A 330 -25.96 -0.40 34.31
N GLU A 331 -25.93 -1.68 33.91
CA GLU A 331 -26.76 -2.18 32.79
C GLU A 331 -28.23 -2.23 33.20
N VAL A 332 -29.07 -1.45 32.51
CA VAL A 332 -30.53 -1.35 32.76
C VAL A 332 -31.28 -2.35 31.91
N CYS A 333 -31.00 -2.37 30.60
CA CYS A 333 -31.52 -3.36 29.68
C CYS A 333 -30.68 -3.43 28.41
N ARG A 334 -30.81 -4.54 27.69
CA ARG A 334 -30.18 -4.77 26.40
C ARG A 334 -31.21 -5.31 25.42
N LEU A 335 -31.36 -4.64 24.29
CA LEU A 335 -32.18 -5.06 23.18
C LEU A 335 -31.28 -5.51 22.02
N LEU A 336 -31.74 -6.50 21.25
CA LEU A 336 -31.18 -6.82 19.94
C LEU A 336 -32.24 -6.44 18.91
N LEU A 337 -31.92 -5.50 18.00
CA LEU A 337 -32.84 -5.03 16.97
C LEU A 337 -32.23 -5.23 15.57
N ASP A 338 -33.05 -5.58 14.58
CA ASP A 338 -32.64 -5.63 13.16
C ASP A 338 -32.43 -4.24 12.52
N LEU A 339 -32.06 -4.21 11.23
CA LEU A 339 -31.87 -2.98 10.46
C LEU A 339 -33.17 -2.17 10.28
N GLU A 340 -34.32 -2.81 10.46
CA GLU A 340 -35.65 -2.24 10.34
C GLU A 340 -36.22 -1.75 11.69
N GLY A 341 -35.48 -1.97 12.79
CA GLY A 341 -35.79 -1.57 14.15
C GLY A 341 -36.67 -2.55 14.95
N ASN A 342 -36.84 -3.79 14.50
CA ASN A 342 -37.66 -4.81 15.18
C ASN A 342 -36.81 -5.69 16.11
N PRO A 343 -37.35 -6.15 17.25
CA PRO A 343 -36.64 -7.07 18.14
C PRO A 343 -36.33 -8.43 17.52
N VAL A 344 -35.06 -8.85 17.58
CA VAL A 344 -34.60 -10.18 17.17
C VAL A 344 -34.14 -11.02 18.37
N ARG A 345 -34.33 -12.34 18.30
CA ARG A 345 -34.01 -13.25 19.41
C ARG A 345 -32.54 -13.66 19.46
N SER A 346 -31.86 -13.74 18.32
CA SER A 346 -30.46 -14.15 18.21
C SER A 346 -29.92 -13.92 16.79
N GLY A 347 -28.73 -13.31 16.68
CA GLY A 347 -28.04 -13.10 15.39
C GLY A 347 -28.66 -12.00 14.53
N GLY A 348 -27.86 -11.44 13.61
CA GLY A 348 -28.33 -10.48 12.58
C GLY A 348 -28.77 -9.09 13.05
N GLY A 349 -28.87 -8.84 14.35
CA GLY A 349 -29.26 -7.54 14.93
C GLY A 349 -28.13 -6.81 15.65
N TYR A 350 -28.31 -5.51 15.83
CA TYR A 350 -27.45 -4.61 16.59
C TYR A 350 -27.83 -4.65 18.08
N SER A 351 -26.83 -4.63 18.97
CA SER A 351 -27.04 -4.56 20.42
C SER A 351 -27.24 -3.13 20.87
N PHE A 352 -28.43 -2.83 21.39
CA PHE A 352 -28.81 -1.55 22.01
C PHE A 352 -28.82 -1.73 23.53
N LEU A 353 -27.73 -1.32 24.16
CA LEU A 353 -27.52 -1.43 25.61
C LEU A 353 -27.90 -0.10 26.27
N VAL A 354 -28.96 -0.08 27.08
CA VAL A 354 -29.26 1.04 27.97
C VAL A 354 -28.50 0.85 29.28
N VAL A 355 -27.74 1.87 29.65
CA VAL A 355 -27.02 1.95 30.92
C VAL A 355 -27.44 3.17 31.73
N LYS A 356 -27.06 3.17 33.01
CA LYS A 356 -27.36 4.22 33.98
C LYS A 356 -26.11 4.62 34.74
N ASP A 357 -25.86 5.91 34.88
CA ASP A 357 -24.74 6.43 35.67
C ASP A 357 -25.08 6.57 37.17
N ALA A 358 -24.08 6.92 37.98
CA ALA A 358 -24.24 7.18 39.42
C ALA A 358 -25.18 8.36 39.75
N SER A 359 -25.53 9.21 38.79
CA SER A 359 -26.48 10.32 38.93
C SER A 359 -27.91 9.93 38.50
N ASN A 360 -28.16 8.66 38.17
CA ASN A 360 -29.38 8.13 37.54
C ASN A 360 -29.66 8.69 36.12
N GLY A 361 -28.65 9.25 35.44
CA GLY A 361 -28.74 9.57 34.02
C GLY A 361 -28.80 8.29 33.19
N LEU A 362 -29.73 8.21 32.23
CA LEU A 362 -29.85 7.08 31.30
C LEU A 362 -29.10 7.37 30.01
N PHE A 363 -28.39 6.37 29.49
CA PHE A 363 -27.62 6.46 28.25
C PHE A 363 -27.80 5.21 27.40
N LEU A 364 -27.77 5.38 26.07
CA LEU A 364 -27.78 4.31 25.09
C LEU A 364 -26.37 4.08 24.54
N ARG A 365 -25.95 2.82 24.46
CA ARG A 365 -24.79 2.37 23.70
C ARG A 365 -25.27 1.45 22.58
N VAL A 366 -24.79 1.67 21.36
CA VAL A 366 -25.11 0.84 20.19
C VAL A 366 -23.85 0.08 19.80
N GLY A 367 -23.79 -1.20 20.16
CA GLY A 367 -22.51 -1.91 20.25
C GLY A 367 -21.56 -1.13 21.17
N ASP A 368 -20.46 -0.68 20.59
CA ASP A 368 -19.36 -0.02 21.30
C ASP A 368 -19.39 1.51 21.16
N SER A 369 -20.51 2.08 20.67
CA SER A 369 -20.65 3.54 20.59
C SER A 369 -20.53 4.20 21.97
N PRO A 370 -20.06 5.45 22.04
CA PRO A 370 -20.07 6.22 23.28
C PRO A 370 -21.50 6.33 23.86
N PRO A 371 -21.67 6.43 25.19
CA PRO A 371 -22.98 6.57 25.82
C PRO A 371 -23.71 7.84 25.37
N LYS A 372 -24.86 7.69 24.72
CA LYS A 372 -25.73 8.77 24.22
C LYS A 372 -26.89 9.01 25.19
N ALA A 373 -27.04 10.22 25.73
CA ALA A 373 -28.06 10.50 26.75
C ALA A 373 -29.48 10.22 26.24
N ILE A 374 -30.27 9.51 27.05
CA ILE A 374 -31.69 9.19 26.79
C ILE A 374 -32.56 10.08 27.67
N TYR A 375 -33.58 10.72 27.08
CA TYR A 375 -34.58 11.49 27.80
C TYR A 375 -35.91 11.49 27.06
N LEU A 376 -36.98 11.80 27.77
CA LEU A 376 -38.27 12.10 27.20
C LEU A 376 -38.33 13.59 26.83
N MET A 377 -38.72 13.91 25.59
CA MET A 377 -38.91 15.28 25.12
C MET A 377 -40.35 15.51 24.65
N ASN A 378 -40.89 16.69 24.92
CA ASN A 378 -42.21 17.09 24.45
C ASN A 378 -42.13 17.74 23.05
N SER A 379 -43.13 17.51 22.21
CA SER A 379 -43.14 17.97 20.81
C SER A 379 -43.14 19.50 20.70
N ALA A 380 -42.36 20.03 19.76
CA ALA A 380 -42.28 21.46 19.50
C ALA A 380 -43.59 22.00 18.90
N GLY A 381 -44.33 22.78 19.67
CA GLY A 381 -45.58 23.43 19.23
C GLY A 381 -46.78 23.19 20.16
N SER A 382 -46.78 22.11 20.93
CA SER A 382 -47.85 21.84 21.90
C SER A 382 -47.49 22.37 23.28
N LEU A 383 -48.15 23.46 23.69
CA LEU A 383 -48.14 23.96 25.07
C LEU A 383 -49.11 23.17 25.98
N ALA A 384 -49.96 22.32 25.40
CA ALA A 384 -51.12 21.75 26.07
C ALA A 384 -51.14 20.21 26.16
N GLU A 385 -50.31 19.48 25.39
CA GLU A 385 -50.39 18.02 25.34
C GLU A 385 -49.30 17.30 26.14
N GLU A 386 -49.74 16.21 26.77
CA GLU A 386 -48.93 15.34 27.63
C GLU A 386 -48.07 14.35 26.83
N GLN A 387 -47.89 14.53 25.52
CA GLN A 387 -47.12 13.61 24.68
C GLN A 387 -45.61 13.81 24.91
N TRP A 388 -44.96 12.73 25.33
CA TRP A 388 -43.53 12.65 25.58
C TRP A 388 -42.94 11.55 24.70
N ASP A 389 -42.12 11.93 23.71
CA ASP A 389 -41.43 10.98 22.83
C ASP A 389 -40.02 10.69 23.37
N LEU A 390 -39.53 9.47 23.14
CA LEU A 390 -38.17 9.09 23.55
C LEU A 390 -37.14 9.71 22.61
N GLU A 391 -36.25 10.51 23.18
CA GLU A 391 -35.15 11.14 22.48
C GLU A 391 -33.80 10.62 22.98
N ILE A 392 -32.89 10.50 22.03
CA ILE A 392 -31.54 9.95 22.22
C ILE A 392 -30.58 10.95 21.56
N GLU A 393 -29.63 11.46 22.34
CA GLU A 393 -28.70 12.48 21.87
C GLU A 393 -27.80 11.95 20.75
N LYS A 394 -27.65 12.70 19.64
CA LYS A 394 -26.83 12.34 18.48
C LYS A 394 -27.11 10.92 17.95
N PHE A 395 -28.40 10.57 17.85
CA PHE A 395 -28.86 9.27 17.32
C PHE A 395 -29.07 9.25 15.79
N ARG A 396 -28.54 10.25 15.07
CA ARG A 396 -28.53 10.24 13.61
C ARG A 396 -27.69 9.06 13.11
N GLY A 397 -28.13 8.49 11.99
CA GLY A 397 -27.42 7.40 11.32
C GLY A 397 -27.84 5.98 11.67
N TYR A 398 -28.48 5.70 12.80
CA TYR A 398 -28.90 4.32 13.15
C TYR A 398 -30.19 3.91 12.38
N GLY A 399 -30.10 3.93 11.05
CA GLY A 399 -31.19 3.81 10.10
C GLY A 399 -31.82 5.16 9.73
N GLY A 400 -32.67 5.16 8.68
CA GLY A 400 -33.47 6.32 8.32
C GLY A 400 -34.52 6.67 9.40
N SER A 401 -35.15 7.84 9.28
CA SER A 401 -36.06 8.40 10.32
C SER A 401 -37.18 7.46 10.80
N VAL A 402 -37.71 6.59 9.93
CA VAL A 402 -38.71 5.56 10.27
C VAL A 402 -38.11 4.46 11.16
N VAL A 403 -36.89 4.01 10.86
CA VAL A 403 -36.15 3.00 11.63
C VAL A 403 -35.76 3.58 12.99
N GLN A 404 -35.20 4.80 13.03
CA GLN A 404 -34.87 5.47 14.30
C GLN A 404 -36.11 5.60 15.21
N ARG A 405 -37.28 5.91 14.65
CA ARG A 405 -38.55 5.98 15.40
C ARG A 405 -38.96 4.62 15.96
N ARG A 406 -38.78 3.52 15.21
CA ARG A 406 -39.05 2.16 15.69
C ARG A 406 -38.09 1.76 16.80
N ILE A 407 -36.79 2.03 16.66
CA ILE A 407 -35.78 1.77 17.69
C ILE A 407 -36.11 2.56 18.97
N LYS A 408 -36.35 3.88 18.86
CA LYS A 408 -36.79 4.74 19.98
C LYS A 408 -38.03 4.16 20.68
N LYS A 409 -39.04 3.74 19.91
CA LYS A 409 -40.25 3.12 20.44
C LYS A 409 -39.95 1.79 21.18
N ALA A 410 -39.18 0.89 20.58
CA ALA A 410 -38.84 -0.41 21.18
C ALA A 410 -38.06 -0.25 22.49
N ILE A 411 -37.10 0.67 22.53
CA ILE A 411 -36.36 1.03 23.75
C ILE A 411 -37.33 1.59 24.81
N HIS A 412 -38.22 2.51 24.42
CA HIS A 412 -39.17 3.12 25.37
C HIS A 412 -40.12 2.09 25.97
N GLU A 413 -40.68 1.19 25.16
CA GLU A 413 -41.57 0.11 25.60
C GLU A 413 -40.85 -0.89 26.52
N ASP A 414 -39.56 -1.17 26.31
CA ASP A 414 -38.79 -2.03 27.23
C ASP A 414 -38.47 -1.36 28.56
N LEU A 415 -38.12 -0.06 28.55
CA LEU A 415 -37.93 0.73 29.77
C LEU A 415 -39.23 0.84 30.58
N GLN A 416 -40.37 1.09 29.91
CA GLN A 416 -41.69 1.07 30.55
C GLN A 416 -42.02 -0.30 31.15
N ARG A 417 -41.83 -1.41 30.40
CA ARG A 417 -42.08 -2.77 30.90
C ARG A 417 -41.23 -3.13 32.12
N ARG A 418 -40.06 -2.51 32.29
CA ARG A 418 -39.15 -2.67 33.44
C ARG A 418 -39.40 -1.67 34.58
N GLY A 419 -40.35 -0.75 34.44
CA GLY A 419 -40.61 0.30 35.42
C GLY A 419 -39.51 1.37 35.53
N VAL A 420 -38.66 1.51 34.51
CA VAL A 420 -37.55 2.46 34.51
C VAL A 420 -38.06 3.86 34.17
N SER A 421 -37.90 4.80 35.11
CA SER A 421 -38.26 6.19 34.90
C SER A 421 -37.25 6.89 33.98
N VAL A 422 -37.72 7.38 32.83
CA VAL A 422 -36.89 8.12 31.87
C VAL A 422 -36.94 9.63 32.19
N PRO A 423 -35.78 10.32 32.36
CA PRO A 423 -35.74 11.74 32.66
C PRO A 423 -36.49 12.59 31.62
N LYS A 424 -37.35 13.51 32.07
CA LYS A 424 -38.08 14.43 31.19
C LYS A 424 -37.31 15.74 30.98
N ARG A 425 -37.15 16.18 29.73
CA ARG A 425 -36.58 17.47 29.33
C ARG A 425 -37.56 18.23 28.44
N ARG A 426 -37.88 19.48 28.78
CA ARG A 426 -38.73 20.32 27.91
C ARG A 426 -37.93 20.82 26.72
N TRP A 427 -38.54 20.92 25.54
CA TRP A 427 -37.90 21.37 24.29
C TRP A 427 -37.10 22.70 24.41
N HIS A 428 -37.55 23.63 25.25
CA HIS A 428 -36.85 24.91 25.47
C HIS A 428 -35.58 24.80 26.34
N GLN A 429 -35.38 23.69 27.05
CA GLN A 429 -34.20 23.43 27.87
C GLN A 429 -33.04 22.89 27.01
N THR A 430 -33.32 22.09 25.99
CA THR A 430 -32.33 21.57 25.03
C THR A 430 -31.95 22.62 23.99
N SER A 431 -32.93 23.34 23.42
CA SER A 431 -32.68 24.34 22.36
C SER A 431 -31.95 25.62 22.82
N ARG A 432 -31.93 25.95 24.12
CA ARG A 432 -31.16 27.09 24.66
C ARG A 432 -29.70 26.77 24.97
N ALA A 433 -29.32 25.50 25.12
CA ALA A 433 -27.94 25.10 25.38
C ALA A 433 -27.06 25.04 24.10
N LEU A 434 -27.69 25.01 22.92
CA LEU A 434 -27.04 24.82 21.61
C LEU A 434 -26.97 26.10 20.75
N ARG A 435 -27.30 27.27 21.30
CA ARG A 435 -27.05 28.57 20.66
C ARG A 435 -26.05 29.36 21.49
N PRO A 436 -24.85 29.70 20.95
CA PRO A 436 -24.04 30.78 21.50
C PRO A 436 -24.87 32.07 21.58
N ARG A 437 -24.56 32.92 22.54
CA ARG A 437 -25.01 34.32 22.55
C ARG A 437 -24.16 35.16 21.60
#